data_AF-A0AA96SEU7-F1
#
_entry.id   AF-A0AA96SEU7-F1
#
_cell.length_a   1.000
_cell.length_b   1.000
_cell.length_c   1.000
_cell.angle_alpha   90.00
_cell.angle_beta   90.00
_cell.angle_gamma   90.00
#
_symmetry.space_group_name_H-M   'P 1'
#
loop_
_entity.id
_entity.type
_entity.pdbx_description
1 polymer ?
#
loop_
_entity_poly.entity_id
_entity_poly.type
_entity_poly.pdbx_seq_one_letter_code
_entity_poly.pdbx_strand_id
1 'polypeptide(L)'
;MISYHGGSFSGITDKALQAMGLQRNVSLSVQNFIVLPELLEQSDLLAVVPERLIANLPNLKRFEPPLEIQEFTKTLIWHERTHKDPAYRWVRELIEKACIASAV
;
A
#
# COMPACT_ATOMS: atom_id res chain seq x y z
N MET A 1 5.63 4.64 9.17
CA MET A 1 5.71 3.30 8.53
C MET A 1 4.33 2.64 8.59
N ILE A 2 3.98 1.84 7.57
CA ILE A 2 2.78 0.98 7.62
C ILE A 2 3.21 -0.45 7.94
N SER A 3 2.72 -1.02 9.04
CA SER A 3 3.00 -2.40 9.45
C SER A 3 1.70 -3.21 9.52
N TYR A 4 1.68 -4.38 8.86
CA TYR A 4 0.52 -5.29 8.92
C TYR A 4 0.36 -5.93 10.31
N HIS A 5 1.48 -6.26 10.96
CA HIS A 5 1.53 -6.69 12.35
C HIS A 5 1.99 -5.47 13.17
N GLY A 6 1.05 -4.68 13.70
CA GLY A 6 1.40 -3.48 14.47
C GLY A 6 2.43 -3.80 15.55
N GLY A 7 3.41 -2.91 15.69
CA GLY A 7 4.58 -3.12 16.55
C GLY A 7 5.84 -3.55 15.80
N SER A 8 5.74 -3.99 14.54
CA SER A 8 6.93 -4.12 13.68
C SER A 8 7.37 -2.75 13.16
N PHE A 9 8.66 -2.45 13.35
CA PHE A 9 9.34 -1.26 12.80
C PHE A 9 10.18 -1.61 11.55
N SER A 10 9.90 -2.75 10.92
CA SER A 10 10.57 -3.20 9.69
C SER A 10 9.56 -3.66 8.63
N GLY A 11 9.70 -3.15 7.41
CA GLY A 11 8.89 -3.48 6.23
C GLY A 11 9.71 -3.56 4.95
N ILE A 12 9.03 -3.59 3.80
CA ILE A 12 9.66 -3.74 2.48
C ILE A 12 10.69 -2.63 2.17
N THR A 13 10.40 -1.39 2.54
CA THR A 13 11.33 -0.26 2.39
C THR A 13 12.57 -0.44 3.25
N ASP A 14 12.43 -0.95 4.47
CA ASP A 14 13.56 -1.18 5.37
C ASP A 14 14.47 -2.30 4.84
N LYS A 15 13.90 -3.33 4.22
CA LYS A 15 14.66 -4.38 3.53
C LYS A 15 15.46 -3.82 2.35
N ALA A 16 14.85 -2.95 1.55
CA ALA A 16 15.53 -2.33 0.41
C ALA A 16 16.69 -1.43 0.87
N LEU A 17 16.48 -0.62 1.91
CA LEU A 17 17.55 0.18 2.54
C LEU A 17 18.66 -0.72 3.12
N GLN A 18 18.30 -1.79 3.82
CA GLN A 18 19.26 -2.71 4.43
C GLN A 18 20.13 -3.41 3.38
N ALA A 19 19.58 -3.76 2.22
CA ALA A 19 20.35 -4.33 1.11
C ALA A 19 21.43 -3.37 0.59
N MET A 20 21.27 -2.05 0.80
CA MET A 20 22.24 -1.01 0.49
C MET A 20 23.14 -0.64 1.68
N GLY A 21 23.01 -1.32 2.83
CA GLY A 21 23.72 -0.97 4.07
C GLY A 21 23.20 0.30 4.75
N LEU A 22 21.99 0.75 4.39
CA LEU A 22 21.35 1.94 4.95
C LEU A 22 20.29 1.58 5.98
N GLN A 23 20.02 2.52 6.88
CA GLN A 23 18.94 2.44 7.86
C GLN A 23 18.20 3.77 7.92
N ARG A 24 16.87 3.72 8.11
CA ARG A 24 16.07 4.90 8.42
C ARG A 24 15.64 4.91 9.88
N ASN A 25 15.30 6.09 10.39
CA ASN A 25 14.62 6.22 11.67
C ASN A 25 13.11 6.07 11.49
N VAL A 26 12.50 5.12 12.20
CA VAL A 26 11.04 4.89 12.16
C VAL A 26 10.41 5.44 13.43
N SER A 27 9.96 6.70 13.39
CA SER A 27 9.33 7.37 14.54
C SER A 27 7.92 6.87 14.85
N LEU A 28 7.21 6.35 13.85
CA LEU A 28 5.81 5.91 13.97
C LEU A 28 5.53 4.70 13.08
N SER A 29 4.83 3.71 13.64
CA SER A 29 4.32 2.54 12.92
C SER A 29 2.79 2.49 13.07
N VAL A 30 2.06 2.50 11.95
CA VAL A 30 0.59 2.43 11.92
C VAL A 30 0.13 1.22 11.13
N GLN A 31 -1.07 0.71 11.44
CA GLN A 31 -1.63 -0.49 10.80
C GLN A 31 -2.55 -0.20 9.61
N ASN A 32 -3.01 1.04 9.46
CA ASN A 32 -4.01 1.41 8.47
C ASN A 32 -3.63 2.72 7.76
N PHE A 33 -3.88 2.78 6.45
CA PHE A 33 -3.65 3.95 5.62
C PHE A 33 -4.66 5.08 5.85
N ILE A 34 -5.83 4.81 6.46
CA ILE A 34 -6.89 5.81 6.68
C ILE A 34 -6.38 7.01 7.51
N VAL A 35 -5.55 6.76 8.52
CA VAL A 35 -5.02 7.82 9.41
C VAL A 35 -3.81 8.55 8.82
N LEU A 36 -3.26 8.04 7.71
CA LEU A 36 -2.00 8.54 7.18
C LEU A 36 -2.06 9.99 6.67
N PRO A 37 -3.11 10.43 5.95
CA PRO A 37 -3.15 11.80 5.44
C PRO A 37 -3.11 12.83 6.57
N GLU A 38 -3.95 12.65 7.58
CA GLU A 38 -4.01 13.54 8.75
C GLU A 38 -2.68 13.57 9.51
N LEU A 39 -2.05 12.42 9.70
CA LEU A 39 -0.73 12.34 10.35
C LEU A 39 0.36 13.09 9.56
N LEU A 40 0.39 12.93 8.24
CA LEU A 40 1.39 13.58 7.38
C LEU A 40 1.15 15.10 7.28
N GLU A 41 -0.11 15.54 7.32
CA GLU A 41 -0.44 16.98 7.31
C GLU A 41 -0.05 17.68 8.62
N GLN A 42 -0.11 16.96 9.75
CA GLN A 42 0.13 17.52 11.08
C GLN A 42 1.54 17.26 11.64
N SER A 43 2.46 16.70 10.83
CA SER A 43 3.81 16.35 11.29
C SER A 43 4.87 16.53 10.21
N ASP A 44 6.14 16.50 10.61
CA ASP A 44 7.29 16.50 9.70
C ASP A 44 7.75 15.06 9.38
N LEU A 45 6.77 14.19 9.06
CA LEU A 45 7.02 12.79 8.73
C LEU A 45 6.88 12.56 7.23
N LEU A 46 7.60 11.54 6.75
CA LEU A 46 7.44 10.99 5.41
C LEU A 46 6.99 9.53 5.46
N ALA A 47 6.29 9.09 4.42
CA ALA A 47 5.86 7.71 4.28
C ALA A 47 6.03 7.24 2.84
N VAL A 48 6.46 5.98 2.70
CA VAL A 48 6.40 5.26 1.42
C VAL A 48 5.10 4.49 1.39
N VAL A 49 4.29 4.73 0.37
CA VAL A 49 2.95 4.14 0.21
C VAL A 49 2.65 3.82 -1.25
N PRO A 50 1.72 2.90 -1.53
CA PRO A 50 1.21 2.72 -2.88
C PRO A 50 0.60 4.01 -3.42
N GLU A 51 1.06 4.44 -4.60
CA GLU A 51 0.67 5.71 -5.23
C GLU A 51 -0.85 5.91 -5.30
N ARG A 52 -1.60 4.86 -5.64
CA ARG A 52 -3.07 4.90 -5.76
C ARG A 52 -3.79 5.33 -4.47
N LEU A 53 -3.18 5.18 -3.29
CA LEU A 53 -3.79 5.60 -2.02
C LEU A 53 -3.73 7.11 -1.81
N ILE A 54 -2.80 7.79 -2.47
CA ILE A 54 -2.55 9.22 -2.28
C ILE A 54 -2.86 10.05 -3.54
N ALA A 55 -3.31 9.41 -4.62
CA ALA A 55 -3.61 10.07 -5.89
C ALA A 55 -4.60 11.24 -5.76
N ASN A 56 -5.56 11.12 -4.83
CA ASN A 56 -6.63 12.10 -4.61
C ASN A 56 -6.42 12.95 -3.34
N LEU A 57 -5.20 13.02 -2.79
CA LEU A 57 -4.89 13.82 -1.60
C LEU A 57 -4.19 15.12 -2.02
N PRO A 58 -4.91 16.25 -2.13
CA PRO A 58 -4.36 17.48 -2.70
C PRO A 58 -3.32 18.17 -1.80
N ASN A 59 -3.35 17.90 -0.50
CA ASN A 59 -2.53 18.60 0.49
C ASN A 59 -1.16 17.95 0.73
N LEU A 60 -0.86 16.82 0.08
CA LEU A 60 0.39 16.11 0.22
C LEU A 60 1.27 16.27 -1.02
N LYS A 61 2.56 16.48 -0.79
CA LYS A 61 3.56 16.43 -1.87
C LYS A 61 3.98 14.98 -2.12
N ARG A 62 4.14 14.64 -3.40
CA ARG A 62 4.49 13.32 -3.88
C ARG A 62 5.89 13.35 -4.49
N PHE A 63 6.68 12.32 -4.19
CA PHE A 63 8.02 12.15 -4.72
C PHE A 63 8.23 10.68 -5.03
N GLU A 64 8.96 10.42 -6.12
CA GLU A 64 9.47 9.08 -6.38
C GLU A 64 10.47 8.69 -5.28
N PRO A 65 10.39 7.47 -4.73
CA PRO A 65 11.38 6.98 -3.78
C PRO A 65 12.79 7.01 -4.42
N PRO A 66 13.84 7.46 -3.70
CA PRO A 66 15.21 7.49 -4.23
C PRO A 66 15.88 6.11 -4.25
N LEU A 67 15.10 5.04 -4.18
CA LEU A 67 15.55 3.65 -4.17
C LEU A 67 14.50 2.77 -4.85
N GLU A 68 14.95 1.67 -5.44
CA GLU A 68 14.05 0.65 -5.95
C GLU A 68 13.42 -0.11 -4.79
N ILE A 69 12.09 -0.17 -4.79
CA ILE A 69 11.31 -0.90 -3.78
C ILE A 69 10.51 -1.95 -4.53
N GLN A 70 10.58 -3.20 -4.06
CA GLN A 70 9.87 -4.31 -4.67
C GLN A 70 8.37 -3.99 -4.79
N GLU A 71 7.84 -4.09 -6.00
CA GLU A 71 6.42 -3.96 -6.29
C GLU A 71 5.60 -5.12 -5.69
N PHE A 72 4.29 -4.92 -5.60
CA PHE A 72 3.37 -5.95 -5.13
C PHE A 72 2.17 -6.09 -6.07
N THR A 73 1.68 -7.32 -6.18
CA THR A 73 0.49 -7.64 -6.97
C THR A 73 -0.73 -7.75 -6.05
N LYS A 74 -1.86 -7.21 -6.48
CA LYS A 74 -3.16 -7.49 -5.84
C LYS A 74 -3.78 -8.71 -6.49
N THR A 75 -4.12 -9.73 -5.68
CA THR A 75 -4.69 -10.98 -6.17
C THR A 75 -6.07 -11.20 -5.57
N LEU A 76 -7.03 -11.60 -6.40
CA LEU A 76 -8.33 -12.08 -5.97
C LEU A 76 -8.26 -13.58 -5.68
N ILE A 77 -8.61 -13.99 -4.48
CA ILE A 77 -8.55 -15.39 -4.03
C ILE A 77 -9.96 -15.81 -3.59
N TRP A 78 -10.39 -16.98 -4.01
CA TRP A 78 -11.66 -17.58 -3.63
C TRP A 78 -11.51 -19.10 -3.52
N HIS A 79 -12.47 -19.75 -2.88
CA HIS A 79 -12.49 -21.21 -2.75
C HIS A 79 -13.10 -21.87 -3.98
N GLU A 80 -12.59 -23.02 -4.42
CA GLU A 80 -13.08 -23.72 -5.61
C GLU A 80 -14.61 -23.98 -5.58
N ARG A 81 -15.14 -24.31 -4.39
CA ARG A 81 -16.59 -24.47 -4.14
C ARG A 81 -17.45 -23.31 -4.66
N THR A 82 -16.96 -22.07 -4.64
CA THR A 82 -17.72 -20.90 -5.12
C THR A 82 -17.31 -20.44 -6.52
N HIS A 83 -16.41 -21.17 -7.19
CA HIS A 83 -15.87 -20.78 -8.50
C HIS A 83 -16.96 -20.68 -9.58
N LYS A 84 -17.95 -21.60 -9.54
CA LYS A 84 -19.05 -21.66 -10.52
C LYS A 84 -20.31 -20.93 -10.09
N ASP A 85 -20.33 -20.37 -8.89
CA ASP A 85 -21.50 -19.63 -8.40
C ASP A 85 -21.68 -18.32 -9.19
N PRO A 86 -22.86 -18.07 -9.78
CA PRO A 86 -23.09 -16.89 -10.61
C PRO A 86 -22.90 -15.56 -9.88
N ALA A 87 -23.28 -15.47 -8.60
CA ALA A 87 -23.16 -14.25 -7.81
C ALA A 87 -21.68 -13.95 -7.51
N TYR A 88 -20.92 -14.97 -7.09
CA TYR A 88 -19.47 -14.81 -6.88
C TYR A 88 -18.70 -14.55 -8.17
N ARG A 89 -19.12 -15.11 -9.32
CA ARG A 89 -18.54 -14.74 -10.62
C ARG A 89 -18.81 -13.27 -10.95
N TRP A 90 -20.06 -12.82 -10.83
CA TRP A 90 -20.43 -11.44 -11.11
C TRP A 90 -19.63 -10.42 -10.28
N VAL A 91 -19.46 -10.67 -8.98
CA VAL A 91 -18.64 -9.79 -8.12
C VAL A 91 -17.17 -9.75 -8.58
N ARG A 92 -16.58 -10.91 -8.94
CA ARG A 92 -15.19 -10.96 -9.43
C ARG A 92 -15.02 -10.16 -10.72
N GLU A 93 -15.95 -10.31 -11.67
CA GLU A 93 -15.94 -9.53 -12.91
C GLU A 93 -16.06 -8.02 -12.66
N LEU A 94 -16.86 -7.60 -11.68
CA LEU A 94 -16.93 -6.19 -11.29
C LEU A 94 -15.62 -5.67 -10.70
N ILE A 95 -14.98 -6.45 -9.81
CA ILE A 95 -13.70 -6.07 -9.21
C ILE A 95 -12.61 -5.98 -10.27
N GLU A 96 -12.56 -6.95 -11.20
CA GLU A 96 -11.63 -6.94 -12.33
C GLU A 96 -11.80 -5.67 -13.18
N LYS A 97 -13.04 -5.35 -13.57
CA LYS A 97 -13.35 -4.12 -14.33
C LYS A 97 -12.93 -2.86 -13.59
N ALA A 98 -13.23 -2.75 -12.30
CA ALA A 98 -12.85 -1.59 -11.49
C ALA A 98 -11.33 -1.44 -11.37
N CYS A 99 -10.60 -2.55 -11.25
CA CYS A 99 -9.14 -2.54 -11.10
C CYS A 99 -8.41 -2.23 -12.42
N ILE A 100 -8.95 -2.66 -13.57
CA ILE A 100 -8.43 -2.34 -14.91
C ILE A 100 -8.66 -0.86 -15.22
N ALA A 101 -9.81 -0.29 -14.85
CA ALA A 101 -10.11 1.13 -15.08
C ALA A 101 -9.21 2.09 -14.27
N SER A 102 -8.62 1.64 -13.16
CA SER A 102 -7.65 2.41 -12.35
C SER A 102 -6.18 2.11 -12.69
N ALA A 103 -5.90 1.43 -13.81
CA ALA A 103 -4.54 1.14 -14.28
C ALA A 103 -4.04 2.17 -15.32
N VAL A 104 -4.78 3.25 -15.55
CA VAL A 104 -4.45 4.37 -16.45
C VAL A 104 -4.40 5.67 -15.66
#